data_AF-A0A4S8KK18-F1
#
_entry.id   AF-A0A4S8KK18-F1
#
_cell.length_a   1.000
_cell.length_b   1.000
_cell.length_c   1.000
_cell.angle_alpha   90.00
_cell.angle_beta   90.00
_cell.angle_gamma   90.00
#
_symmetry.space_group_name_H-M   'P 1'
#
loop_
_entity.id
_entity.type
_entity.pdbx_description
1 polymer ?
#
loop_
_entity_poly.entity_id
_entity_poly.type
_entity_poly.pdbx_seq_one_letter_code
_entity_poly.pdbx_strand_id
1 'polypeptide(L)'
;MMDLEQAPLRKEFDVDRPVKKVLRAIHTNDEVSSIKDQAEIVDLGKLERLEGIRNHVLENGIGSQIFQDFLGSLPSLEELSISDGLEYIDLKSLLSYHGSTLQTLHLHETETTNPQKPRRTLSHDDLRLIRDSCPHLYDLGIDISYIRGDPQESEIYAVLSTFRNIFSLTLNYDLGIGLPSSTSRETNDQCDMIRRQVNTLIDRQSTATKLEAIWAEVVGPRLKEMLVQVGEHNRDEEKIS
;
A
#
# COMPACT_ATOMS: atom_id res chain seq x y z
N MET A 1 53.78 -16.70 -61.14
CA MET A 1 52.61 -15.82 -60.98
C MET A 1 51.55 -16.62 -60.25
N MET A 2 51.48 -16.43 -58.93
CA MET A 2 50.45 -17.01 -58.07
C MET A 2 49.79 -15.82 -57.37
N ASP A 3 48.54 -15.54 -57.71
CA ASP A 3 47.71 -14.57 -57.00
C ASP A 3 47.15 -15.23 -55.74
N LEU A 4 47.47 -14.64 -54.59
CA LEU A 4 46.91 -15.00 -53.29
C LEU A 4 45.55 -14.32 -53.12
N GLU A 5 44.48 -15.11 -53.20
CA GLU A 5 43.15 -14.71 -52.72
C GLU A 5 43.21 -14.40 -51.22
N GLN A 6 42.89 -13.15 -50.85
CA GLN A 6 42.62 -12.78 -49.47
C GLN A 6 41.15 -13.04 -49.15
N ALA A 7 40.88 -14.00 -48.28
CA ALA A 7 39.55 -14.22 -47.70
C ALA A 7 39.19 -13.08 -46.72
N PRO A 8 37.98 -12.51 -46.77
CA PRO A 8 37.57 -11.51 -45.81
C PRO A 8 37.16 -12.18 -44.49
N LEU A 9 37.89 -11.85 -43.41
CA LEU A 9 37.52 -12.12 -42.03
C LEU A 9 36.19 -11.44 -41.70
N ARG A 10 35.07 -12.16 -41.86
CA ARG A 10 33.80 -11.80 -41.25
C ARG A 10 33.92 -12.05 -39.74
N LYS A 11 34.20 -10.99 -38.97
CA LYS A 11 33.84 -10.95 -37.55
C LYS A 11 32.32 -10.86 -37.48
N GLU A 12 31.66 -11.98 -37.22
CA GLU A 12 30.32 -11.96 -36.64
C GLU A 12 30.44 -11.25 -35.29
N PHE A 13 29.82 -10.08 -35.18
CA PHE A 13 29.49 -9.51 -33.90
C PHE A 13 28.35 -10.35 -33.35
N ASP A 14 28.66 -11.19 -32.36
CA ASP A 14 27.65 -11.80 -31.50
C ASP A 14 26.91 -10.64 -30.84
N VAL A 15 25.71 -10.34 -31.32
CA VAL A 15 24.89 -9.25 -30.81
C VAL A 15 24.46 -9.69 -29.42
N ASP A 16 25.17 -9.15 -28.42
CA ASP A 16 24.96 -9.32 -26.99
C ASP A 16 23.53 -9.76 -26.66
N ARG A 17 23.39 -11.03 -26.23
CA ARG A 17 22.21 -11.44 -25.48
C ARG A 17 22.01 -10.39 -24.39
N PRO A 18 20.81 -9.79 -24.25
CA PRO A 18 20.59 -8.80 -23.21
C PRO A 18 20.93 -9.43 -21.87
N VAL A 19 22.00 -8.92 -21.24
CA VAL A 19 22.40 -9.32 -19.89
C VAL A 19 21.25 -8.89 -18.99
N LYS A 20 20.36 -9.82 -18.67
CA LYS A 20 19.24 -9.57 -17.77
C LYS A 20 19.83 -9.12 -16.43
N LYS A 21 19.74 -7.82 -16.16
CA LYS A 21 20.14 -7.27 -14.87
C LYS A 21 19.19 -7.84 -13.83
N VAL A 22 19.77 -8.40 -12.77
CA VAL A 22 19.02 -8.88 -11.61
C VAL A 22 18.53 -7.65 -10.84
N LEU A 23 17.21 -7.39 -10.86
CA LEU A 23 16.61 -6.38 -10.00
C LEU A 23 16.16 -7.01 -8.68
N ARG A 24 16.46 -6.32 -7.57
CA ARG A 24 16.05 -6.71 -6.21
C ARG A 24 14.92 -5.83 -5.66
N ALA A 25 14.79 -4.60 -6.17
CA ALA A 25 13.78 -3.66 -5.75
C ALA A 25 13.20 -2.92 -6.96
N ILE A 26 11.89 -2.72 -6.95
CA ILE A 26 11.18 -1.86 -7.89
C ILE A 26 10.36 -0.86 -7.08
N HIS A 27 10.50 0.41 -7.44
CA HIS A 27 9.67 1.49 -6.92
C HIS A 27 8.97 2.12 -8.12
N THR A 28 7.64 1.99 -8.18
CA THR A 28 6.84 2.61 -9.24
C THR A 28 6.37 3.99 -8.79
N ASN A 29 6.69 5.01 -9.57
CA ASN A 29 6.09 6.33 -9.43
C ASN A 29 4.88 6.45 -10.37
N ASP A 30 4.02 7.42 -10.10
CA ASP A 30 2.76 7.72 -10.81
C ASP A 30 2.85 7.84 -12.34
N GLU A 31 4.06 7.96 -12.91
CA GLU A 31 4.30 8.22 -14.33
C GLU A 31 4.54 6.96 -15.17
N VAL A 32 4.63 5.78 -14.56
CA VAL A 32 4.99 4.56 -15.31
C VAL A 32 3.76 3.90 -15.91
N SER A 33 3.65 3.96 -17.24
CA SER A 33 2.69 3.18 -18.02
C SER A 33 2.94 1.68 -17.83
N SER A 34 2.02 1.01 -17.12
CA SER A 34 1.86 -0.43 -17.03
C SER A 34 3.09 -1.23 -16.56
N ILE A 35 3.04 -1.71 -15.31
CA ILE A 35 3.96 -2.70 -14.73
C ILE A 35 4.20 -3.91 -15.66
N LYS A 36 3.20 -4.28 -16.47
CA LYS A 36 3.27 -5.38 -17.43
C LYS A 36 4.36 -5.15 -18.50
N ASP A 37 4.54 -3.92 -18.94
CA ASP A 37 5.49 -3.56 -19.99
C ASP A 37 6.94 -3.62 -19.47
N GLN A 38 7.14 -3.43 -18.16
CA GLN A 38 8.44 -3.57 -17.51
C GLN A 38 8.78 -5.03 -17.16
N ALA A 39 7.79 -5.83 -16.77
CA ALA A 39 7.96 -7.25 -16.44
C ALA A 39 8.41 -8.09 -17.65
N GLU A 40 8.07 -7.68 -18.88
CA GLU A 40 8.53 -8.38 -20.09
C GLU A 40 10.03 -8.17 -20.39
N ILE A 41 10.63 -7.08 -19.87
CA ILE A 41 12.00 -6.68 -20.20
C ILE A 41 13.00 -7.12 -19.11
N VAL A 42 12.54 -7.38 -17.89
CA VAL A 42 13.39 -7.60 -16.72
C VAL A 42 13.17 -8.99 -16.10
N ASP A 43 14.25 -9.64 -15.68
CA ASP A 43 14.16 -10.84 -14.84
C ASP A 43 13.79 -10.45 -13.41
N LEU A 44 12.55 -10.73 -13.01
CA LEU A 44 12.03 -10.49 -11.67
C LEU A 44 12.29 -11.66 -10.71
N GLY A 45 12.96 -12.73 -11.13
CA GLY A 45 13.15 -13.95 -10.33
C GLY A 45 13.97 -13.79 -9.04
N LYS A 46 14.52 -12.59 -8.78
CA LYS A 46 15.19 -12.24 -7.51
C LYS A 46 14.67 -10.95 -6.90
N LEU A 47 13.46 -10.53 -7.26
CA LEU A 47 12.82 -9.36 -6.68
C LEU A 47 12.50 -9.66 -5.21
N GLU A 48 12.99 -8.82 -4.31
CA GLU A 48 12.76 -8.95 -2.86
C GLU A 48 11.80 -7.85 -2.39
N ARG A 49 11.76 -6.71 -3.09
CA ARG A 49 11.03 -5.51 -2.68
C ARG A 49 10.20 -4.94 -3.82
N LEU A 50 8.94 -4.65 -3.54
CA LEU A 50 8.04 -3.98 -4.46
C LEU A 50 7.29 -2.86 -3.74
N GLU A 51 7.51 -1.62 -4.17
CA GLU A 51 6.98 -0.43 -3.52
C GLU A 51 6.28 0.51 -4.50
N GLY A 52 5.36 1.31 -3.96
CA GLY A 52 4.73 2.42 -4.69
C GLY A 52 3.75 1.98 -5.78
N ILE A 53 3.23 0.74 -5.72
CA ILE A 53 2.26 0.32 -6.72
C ILE A 53 0.98 1.12 -6.51
N ARG A 54 0.69 2.05 -7.43
CA ARG A 54 -0.62 2.68 -7.54
C ARG A 54 -1.41 2.07 -8.69
N ASN A 55 -2.64 1.66 -8.42
CA ASN A 55 -3.51 1.08 -9.44
C ASN A 55 -4.54 2.10 -9.94
N HIS A 56 -4.08 3.13 -10.66
CA HIS A 56 -4.99 4.14 -11.25
C HIS A 56 -5.67 3.69 -12.55
N VAL A 57 -5.31 2.53 -13.11
CA VAL A 57 -5.56 2.23 -14.55
C VAL A 57 -6.72 1.26 -14.79
N LEU A 58 -7.41 0.79 -13.74
CA LEU A 58 -8.26 -0.40 -13.86
C LEU A 58 -9.72 -0.18 -13.44
N GLU A 59 -10.38 0.83 -14.02
CA GLU A 59 -11.80 1.12 -13.80
C GLU A 59 -12.78 0.04 -14.33
N ASN A 60 -12.32 -1.02 -15.00
CA ASN A 60 -13.20 -1.96 -15.72
C ASN A 60 -13.23 -3.41 -15.19
N GLY A 61 -12.83 -3.67 -13.93
CA GLY A 61 -12.94 -4.99 -13.27
C GLY A 61 -11.98 -6.08 -13.78
N ILE A 62 -11.54 -6.00 -15.05
CA ILE A 62 -10.49 -6.83 -15.65
C ILE A 62 -9.16 -6.68 -14.91
N GLY A 63 -8.95 -5.54 -14.26
CA GLY A 63 -7.69 -5.24 -13.61
C GLY A 63 -7.41 -5.94 -12.29
N SER A 64 -8.43 -6.41 -11.57
CA SER A 64 -8.20 -7.15 -10.33
C SER A 64 -7.48 -8.47 -10.59
N GLN A 65 -7.93 -9.23 -11.60
CA GLN A 65 -7.28 -10.49 -11.96
C GLN A 65 -5.87 -10.26 -12.50
N ILE A 66 -5.67 -9.27 -13.38
CA ILE A 66 -4.34 -8.96 -13.92
C ILE A 66 -3.38 -8.56 -12.80
N PHE A 67 -3.84 -7.77 -11.84
CA PHE A 67 -3.01 -7.33 -10.73
C PHE A 67 -2.65 -8.48 -9.78
N GLN A 68 -3.61 -9.37 -9.49
CA GLN A 68 -3.32 -10.58 -8.72
C GLN A 68 -2.40 -11.56 -9.45
N ASP A 69 -2.62 -11.78 -10.74
CA ASP A 69 -1.76 -12.63 -11.57
C ASP A 69 -0.34 -12.06 -11.60
N PHE A 70 -0.21 -10.74 -11.68
CA PHE A 70 1.07 -10.06 -11.59
C PHE A 70 1.76 -10.32 -10.24
N LEU A 71 1.09 -10.08 -9.11
CA LEU A 71 1.67 -10.32 -7.79
C LEU A 71 2.06 -11.81 -7.61
N GLY A 72 1.19 -12.73 -8.05
CA GLY A 72 1.46 -14.17 -8.03
C GLY A 72 2.55 -14.65 -8.98
N SER A 73 2.98 -13.83 -9.94
CA SER A 73 4.12 -14.11 -10.83
C SER A 73 5.47 -13.73 -10.25
N LEU A 74 5.47 -12.89 -9.21
CA LEU A 74 6.69 -12.46 -8.52
C LEU A 74 7.20 -13.58 -7.60
N PRO A 75 8.51 -13.65 -7.33
CA PRO A 75 8.99 -14.46 -6.21
C PRO A 75 8.37 -13.99 -4.89
N SER A 76 8.41 -14.85 -3.86
CA SER A 76 7.98 -14.48 -2.50
C SER A 76 8.74 -13.22 -2.04
N LEU A 77 8.00 -12.16 -1.75
CA LEU A 77 8.54 -10.83 -1.47
C LEU A 77 8.87 -10.68 0.01
N GLU A 78 9.90 -9.92 0.32
CA GLU A 78 10.21 -9.49 1.69
C GLU A 78 9.54 -8.15 2.02
N GLU A 79 9.41 -7.27 1.03
CA GLU A 79 8.76 -5.96 1.22
C GLU A 79 7.71 -5.72 0.14
N LEU A 80 6.50 -5.37 0.58
CA LEU A 80 5.37 -5.05 -0.28
C LEU A 80 4.67 -3.78 0.20
N SER A 81 4.64 -2.76 -0.65
CA SER A 81 3.84 -1.54 -0.44
C SER A 81 2.88 -1.34 -1.59
N ILE A 82 1.59 -1.25 -1.27
CA ILE A 82 0.51 -1.03 -2.23
C ILE A 82 -0.28 0.20 -1.79
N SER A 83 -0.50 1.10 -2.74
CA SER A 83 -1.30 2.31 -2.59
C SER A 83 -2.47 2.26 -3.59
N ASP A 84 -3.68 2.62 -3.18
CA ASP A 84 -4.87 2.67 -4.05
C ASP A 84 -5.11 1.36 -4.83
N GLY A 85 -5.01 0.23 -4.12
CA GLY A 85 -4.95 -1.10 -4.73
C GLY A 85 -5.70 -2.18 -3.97
N LEU A 86 -6.11 -1.94 -2.73
CA LEU A 86 -6.76 -2.93 -1.87
C LEU A 86 -8.03 -3.46 -2.51
N GLU A 87 -8.84 -2.62 -3.16
CA GLU A 87 -10.09 -3.05 -3.83
C GLU A 87 -9.87 -4.16 -4.89
N TYR A 88 -8.66 -4.26 -5.43
CA TYR A 88 -8.31 -5.20 -6.49
C TYR A 88 -7.63 -6.48 -5.98
N ILE A 89 -7.36 -6.59 -4.67
CA ILE A 89 -6.60 -7.70 -4.09
C ILE A 89 -7.51 -8.57 -3.22
N ASP A 90 -7.41 -9.88 -3.43
CA ASP A 90 -7.79 -10.87 -2.43
C ASP A 90 -6.63 -11.03 -1.44
N LEU A 91 -6.76 -10.38 -0.30
CA LEU A 91 -5.74 -10.36 0.75
C LEU A 91 -5.36 -11.78 1.18
N LYS A 92 -6.30 -12.72 1.21
CA LYS A 92 -6.02 -14.11 1.60
C LYS A 92 -5.11 -14.80 0.60
N SER A 93 -5.40 -14.66 -0.69
CA SER A 93 -4.57 -15.22 -1.75
C SER A 93 -3.17 -14.60 -1.74
N LEU A 94 -3.08 -13.26 -1.62
CA LEU A 94 -1.81 -12.54 -1.52
C LEU A 94 -0.94 -13.07 -0.36
N LEU A 95 -1.51 -13.13 0.84
CA LEU A 95 -0.79 -13.53 2.05
C LEU A 95 -0.47 -15.02 2.08
N SER A 96 -1.28 -15.86 1.44
CA SER A 96 -0.96 -17.29 1.30
C SER A 96 0.32 -17.53 0.50
N TYR A 97 0.65 -16.62 -0.42
CA TYR A 97 1.79 -16.74 -1.31
C TYR A 97 3.03 -15.98 -0.81
N HIS A 98 2.88 -14.71 -0.41
CA HIS A 98 4.02 -13.89 0.05
C HIS A 98 4.17 -13.85 1.58
N GLY A 99 3.14 -14.20 2.35
CA GLY A 99 3.09 -13.93 3.79
C GLY A 99 4.27 -14.52 4.57
N SER A 100 4.71 -15.72 4.22
CA SER A 100 5.82 -16.40 4.91
C SER A 100 7.18 -15.72 4.77
N THR A 101 7.37 -14.81 3.81
CA THR A 101 8.62 -14.06 3.60
C THR A 101 8.50 -12.58 3.94
N LEU A 102 7.27 -12.05 4.00
CA LEU A 102 7.02 -10.64 4.25
C LEU A 102 7.57 -10.19 5.61
N GLN A 103 8.36 -9.13 5.53
CA GLN A 103 9.02 -8.39 6.59
C GLN A 103 8.43 -6.99 6.73
N THR A 104 8.08 -6.38 5.58
CA THR A 104 7.41 -5.08 5.48
C THR A 104 6.13 -5.21 4.66
N LEU A 105 5.00 -4.76 5.21
CA LEU A 105 3.71 -4.70 4.51
C LEU A 105 3.07 -3.34 4.73
N HIS A 106 2.95 -2.56 3.67
CA HIS A 106 2.30 -1.25 3.71
C HIS A 106 1.10 -1.26 2.75
N LEU A 107 -0.07 -1.01 3.29
CA LEU A 107 -1.35 -1.03 2.59
C LEU A 107 -2.04 0.32 2.81
N HIS A 108 -2.09 1.13 1.77
CA HIS A 108 -2.63 2.49 1.82
C HIS A 108 -3.70 2.71 0.75
N GLU A 109 -4.74 3.46 1.07
CA GLU A 109 -5.80 3.93 0.21
C GLU A 109 -5.95 5.44 0.40
N THR A 110 -5.96 6.17 -0.70
CA THR A 110 -6.18 7.61 -0.71
C THR A 110 -7.66 7.90 -0.51
N GLU A 111 -7.96 8.96 0.25
CA GLU A 111 -9.34 9.37 0.47
C GLU A 111 -9.88 10.20 -0.69
N THR A 112 -11.03 9.79 -1.22
CA THR A 112 -11.71 10.47 -2.33
C THR A 112 -12.87 11.30 -1.81
N THR A 113 -13.21 12.40 -2.51
CA THR A 113 -14.44 13.15 -2.23
C THR A 113 -15.70 12.41 -2.72
N ASN A 114 -15.53 11.36 -3.52
CA ASN A 114 -16.61 10.63 -4.14
C ASN A 114 -17.30 9.70 -3.11
N PRO A 115 -18.54 9.99 -2.68
CA PRO A 115 -19.22 9.17 -1.68
C PRO A 115 -19.55 7.75 -2.18
N GLN A 116 -19.48 7.49 -3.49
CA GLN A 116 -19.66 6.16 -4.06
C GLN A 116 -18.40 5.29 -3.99
N LYS A 117 -17.24 5.89 -3.72
CA LYS A 117 -15.96 5.20 -3.60
C LYS A 117 -15.34 5.50 -2.23
N PRO A 118 -15.95 5.03 -1.13
CA PRO A 118 -15.38 5.20 0.20
C PRO A 118 -14.01 4.53 0.26
N ARG A 119 -13.08 5.15 0.98
CA ARG A 119 -11.76 4.58 1.27
C ARG A 119 -11.93 3.20 1.91
N ARG A 120 -11.33 2.18 1.32
CA ARG A 120 -11.35 0.82 1.88
C ARG A 120 -10.37 0.75 3.04
N THR A 121 -10.84 0.28 4.20
CA THR A 121 -9.98 0.00 5.36
C THR A 121 -10.00 -1.48 5.71
N LEU A 122 -8.97 -1.93 6.42
CA LEU A 122 -8.86 -3.33 6.84
C LEU A 122 -9.79 -3.60 8.03
N SER A 123 -10.50 -4.73 7.97
CA SER A 123 -11.25 -5.21 9.11
C SER A 123 -10.34 -5.85 10.17
N HIS A 124 -10.84 -6.06 11.39
CA HIS A 124 -10.09 -6.79 12.41
C HIS A 124 -9.76 -8.24 11.99
N ASP A 125 -10.58 -8.86 11.13
CA ASP A 125 -10.34 -10.21 10.61
C ASP A 125 -9.23 -10.21 9.57
N ASP A 126 -9.14 -9.17 8.73
CA ASP A 126 -8.01 -8.96 7.83
C ASP A 126 -6.70 -8.81 8.61
N LEU A 127 -6.71 -8.08 9.73
CA LEU A 127 -5.53 -7.93 10.60
C LEU A 127 -5.12 -9.25 11.27
N ARG A 128 -6.08 -10.08 11.70
CA ARG A 128 -5.78 -11.44 12.20
C ARG A 128 -5.16 -12.30 11.11
N LEU A 129 -5.69 -12.20 9.90
CA LEU A 129 -5.16 -12.92 8.74
C LEU A 129 -3.72 -12.49 8.44
N ILE A 130 -3.41 -11.19 8.44
CA ILE A 130 -2.03 -10.68 8.28
C ILE A 130 -1.13 -11.23 9.39
N ARG A 131 -1.54 -11.12 10.65
CA ARG A 131 -0.78 -11.61 11.80
C ARG A 131 -0.44 -13.10 11.68
N ASP A 132 -1.42 -13.90 11.30
CA ASP A 132 -1.28 -15.36 11.26
C ASP A 132 -0.52 -15.83 10.02
N SER A 133 -0.54 -15.05 8.94
CA SER A 133 0.13 -15.38 7.68
C SER A 133 1.56 -14.83 7.57
N CYS A 134 1.90 -13.79 8.35
CA CYS A 134 3.17 -13.07 8.25
C CYS A 134 4.01 -13.17 9.54
N PRO A 135 4.66 -14.32 9.80
CA PRO A 135 5.39 -14.55 11.04
C PRO A 135 6.66 -13.68 11.18
N HIS A 136 7.20 -13.16 10.08
CA HIS A 136 8.43 -12.34 10.04
C HIS A 136 8.17 -10.83 9.94
N LEU A 137 6.90 -10.42 9.95
CA LEU A 137 6.51 -9.03 9.78
C LEU A 137 7.01 -8.18 10.96
N TYR A 138 7.80 -7.16 10.64
CA TYR A 138 8.28 -6.18 11.60
C TYR A 138 7.88 -4.74 11.29
N ASP A 139 7.52 -4.43 10.05
CA ASP A 139 7.04 -3.11 9.65
C ASP A 139 5.67 -3.24 8.98
N LEU A 140 4.67 -2.60 9.59
CA LEU A 140 3.29 -2.64 9.15
C LEU A 140 2.77 -1.21 8.97
N GLY A 141 2.32 -0.89 7.76
CA GLY A 141 1.62 0.36 7.46
C GLY A 141 0.19 0.06 7.02
N ILE A 142 -0.81 0.61 7.70
CA ILE A 142 -2.22 0.37 7.40
C ILE A 142 -3.08 1.61 7.59
N ASP A 143 -4.22 1.58 6.94
CA ASP A 143 -5.28 2.57 7.07
C ASP A 143 -6.27 2.20 8.17
N ILE A 144 -6.66 3.18 8.99
CA ILE A 144 -7.66 3.03 10.04
C ILE A 144 -8.75 4.09 9.84
N SER A 145 -10.01 3.64 9.79
CA SER A 145 -11.16 4.55 9.83
C SER A 145 -11.33 5.11 11.24
N TYR A 146 -11.26 6.43 11.40
CA TYR A 146 -11.53 7.08 12.66
C TYR A 146 -13.02 7.38 12.78
N ILE A 147 -13.77 6.43 13.33
CA ILE A 147 -15.15 6.67 13.72
C ILE A 147 -15.18 6.87 15.23
N ARG A 148 -15.34 8.12 15.68
CA ARG A 148 -15.34 8.47 17.09
C ARG A 148 -16.42 7.69 17.85
N GLY A 149 -15.98 6.80 18.74
CA GLY A 149 -16.86 5.97 19.56
C GLY A 149 -17.33 4.68 18.88
N ASP A 150 -16.74 4.29 17.76
CA ASP A 150 -16.96 2.99 17.14
C ASP A 150 -16.25 1.89 17.96
N PRO A 151 -16.99 0.88 18.44
CA PRO A 151 -16.40 -0.29 19.09
C PRO A 151 -15.34 -1.00 18.23
N GLN A 152 -15.44 -0.94 16.90
CA GLN A 152 -14.51 -1.62 16.00
C GLN A 152 -13.08 -1.05 16.07
N GLU A 153 -12.92 0.23 16.41
CA GLU A 153 -11.61 0.87 16.59
C GLU A 153 -10.80 0.14 17.68
N SER A 154 -11.48 -0.19 18.79
CA SER A 154 -10.84 -0.88 19.92
C SER A 154 -10.46 -2.33 19.57
N GLU A 155 -11.26 -2.99 18.72
CA GLU A 155 -10.96 -4.35 18.26
C GLU A 155 -9.72 -4.37 17.34
N ILE A 156 -9.57 -3.36 16.47
CA ILE A 156 -8.37 -3.19 15.64
C ILE A 156 -7.12 -3.10 16.52
N TYR A 157 -7.13 -2.22 17.53
CA TYR A 157 -6.01 -2.07 18.45
C TYR A 157 -5.74 -3.35 19.25
N ALA A 158 -6.80 -4.04 19.70
CA ALA A 158 -6.66 -5.32 20.37
C ALA A 158 -6.01 -6.37 19.47
N VAL A 159 -6.30 -6.41 18.17
CA VAL A 159 -5.61 -7.33 17.24
C VAL A 159 -4.16 -6.90 17.01
N LEU A 160 -3.90 -5.61 16.79
CA LEU A 160 -2.54 -5.08 16.65
C LEU A 160 -1.66 -5.44 17.86
N SER A 161 -2.26 -5.55 19.06
CA SER A 161 -1.53 -5.90 20.29
C SER A 161 -0.91 -7.29 20.27
N THR A 162 -1.47 -8.16 19.44
CA THR A 162 -1.10 -9.57 19.38
C THR A 162 0.04 -9.83 18.40
N PHE A 163 0.49 -8.82 17.65
CA PHE A 163 1.64 -8.94 16.77
C PHE A 163 2.93 -8.99 17.59
N ARG A 164 3.64 -10.13 17.52
CA ARG A 164 4.82 -10.39 18.38
C ARG A 164 6.13 -9.77 17.88
N ASN A 165 6.17 -9.42 16.60
CA ASN A 165 7.40 -9.06 15.89
C ASN A 165 7.37 -7.66 15.29
N ILE A 166 6.30 -6.87 15.49
CA ILE A 166 6.22 -5.52 14.96
C ILE A 166 7.16 -4.58 15.73
N PHE A 167 8.03 -3.91 14.98
CA PHE A 167 9.00 -2.91 15.43
C PHE A 167 8.65 -1.50 14.95
N SER A 168 8.01 -1.40 13.79
CA SER A 168 7.52 -0.17 13.16
C SER A 168 6.03 -0.34 12.83
N LEU A 169 5.21 0.61 13.25
CA LEU A 169 3.78 0.64 12.95
C LEU A 169 3.42 2.02 12.39
N THR A 170 2.90 2.06 11.17
CA THR A 170 2.34 3.27 10.55
C THR A 170 0.83 3.17 10.50
N LEU A 171 0.14 4.11 11.14
CA LEU A 171 -1.32 4.21 11.12
C LEU A 171 -1.75 5.46 10.34
N ASN A 172 -2.49 5.26 9.26
CA ASN A 172 -3.03 6.34 8.42
C ASN A 172 -4.51 6.53 8.73
N TYR A 173 -4.85 7.58 9.47
CA TYR A 173 -6.24 7.90 9.77
C TYR A 173 -6.94 8.56 8.58
N ASP A 174 -8.26 8.43 8.50
CA ASP A 174 -9.08 9.21 7.56
C ASP A 174 -9.15 10.69 7.95
N LEU A 175 -9.38 11.52 6.93
CA LEU A 175 -9.57 12.96 7.00
C LEU A 175 -11.03 13.32 7.30
N GLY A 176 -11.94 12.34 7.20
CA GLY A 176 -13.39 12.54 7.31
C GLY A 176 -13.98 13.28 6.10
N ILE A 177 -13.31 13.20 4.95
CA ILE A 177 -13.71 13.77 3.67
C ILE A 177 -14.55 12.71 2.93
N GLY A 178 -15.83 13.01 2.67
CA GLY A 178 -16.73 12.09 1.96
C GLY A 178 -17.79 11.42 2.84
N LEU A 179 -17.75 11.60 4.17
CA LEU A 179 -18.88 11.25 5.02
C LEU A 179 -20.06 12.17 4.69
N PRO A 180 -21.24 11.64 4.31
CA PRO A 180 -22.40 12.46 4.03
C PRO A 180 -22.81 13.20 5.32
N SER A 181 -22.47 14.48 5.42
CA SER A 181 -22.93 15.32 6.51
C SER A 181 -24.45 15.37 6.43
N SER A 182 -25.13 14.78 7.40
CA SER A 182 -26.59 14.68 7.47
C SER A 182 -27.31 16.02 7.70
N THR A 183 -26.66 17.15 7.42
CA THR A 183 -27.21 18.50 7.64
C THR A 183 -26.99 19.43 6.45
N SER A 184 -28.11 20.00 6.00
CA SER A 184 -28.42 20.74 4.77
C SER A 184 -27.60 22.00 4.44
N ARG A 185 -27.46 22.21 3.11
CA ARG A 185 -27.45 23.47 2.33
C ARG A 185 -26.69 24.72 2.85
N GLU A 186 -25.65 25.04 2.07
CA GLU A 186 -25.27 26.37 1.54
C GLU A 186 -24.67 27.45 2.47
N THR A 187 -24.40 27.18 3.74
CA THR A 187 -23.53 28.07 4.58
C THR A 187 -22.40 27.35 5.29
N ASN A 188 -22.12 26.10 4.88
CA ASN A 188 -21.39 25.12 5.68
C ASN A 188 -19.87 25.09 5.48
N ASP A 189 -19.28 25.77 4.49
CA ASP A 189 -17.83 25.64 4.24
C ASP A 189 -16.99 26.08 5.44
N GLN A 190 -17.38 27.17 6.12
CA GLN A 190 -16.66 27.67 7.27
C GLN A 190 -16.95 26.87 8.55
N CYS A 191 -18.18 26.35 8.71
CA CYS A 191 -18.53 25.45 9.81
C CYS A 191 -17.86 24.09 9.65
N ASP A 192 -17.74 23.55 8.44
CA ASP A 192 -17.05 22.30 8.14
C ASP A 192 -15.54 22.48 8.24
N MET A 193 -14.99 23.64 7.88
CA MET A 193 -13.57 23.94 8.07
C MET A 193 -13.22 24.12 9.56
N ILE A 194 -14.08 24.80 10.33
CA ILE A 194 -13.94 24.93 11.80
C ILE A 194 -14.17 23.57 12.47
N ARG A 195 -15.15 22.78 12.04
CA ARG A 195 -15.40 21.43 12.55
C ARG A 195 -14.25 20.50 12.22
N ARG A 196 -13.69 20.57 11.00
CA ARG A 196 -12.45 19.87 10.63
C ARG A 196 -11.31 20.28 11.53
N GLN A 197 -11.02 21.57 11.69
CA GLN A 197 -9.94 22.10 12.55
C GLN A 197 -10.11 21.72 14.03
N VAL A 198 -11.33 21.81 14.55
CA VAL A 198 -11.68 21.45 15.94
C VAL A 198 -11.57 19.93 16.13
N ASN A 199 -12.02 19.12 15.17
CA ASN A 199 -11.79 17.68 15.19
C ASN A 199 -10.31 17.35 15.08
N THR A 200 -9.52 18.06 14.24
CA THR A 200 -8.06 17.84 14.15
C THR A 200 -7.35 18.18 15.46
N LEU A 201 -7.79 19.23 16.16
CA LEU A 201 -7.22 19.67 17.43
C LEU A 201 -7.63 18.75 18.60
N ILE A 202 -8.90 18.36 18.65
CA ILE A 202 -9.42 17.43 19.66
C ILE A 202 -8.84 16.02 19.44
N ASP A 203 -8.68 15.60 18.19
CA ASP A 203 -8.00 14.35 17.84
C ASP A 203 -6.53 14.42 18.21
N ARG A 204 -5.79 15.49 17.96
CA ARG A 204 -4.37 15.51 18.40
C ARG A 204 -4.17 15.23 19.89
N GLN A 205 -5.08 15.70 20.74
CA GLN A 205 -4.99 15.48 22.19
C GLN A 205 -5.59 14.13 22.63
N SER A 206 -6.70 13.72 22.02
CA SER A 206 -7.38 12.44 22.24
C SER A 206 -6.56 11.27 21.69
N THR A 207 -6.07 11.39 20.47
CA THR A 207 -5.21 10.46 19.77
C THR A 207 -3.87 10.33 20.47
N ALA A 208 -3.24 11.39 20.99
CA ALA A 208 -2.02 11.21 21.81
C ALA A 208 -2.28 10.35 23.06
N THR A 209 -3.39 10.58 23.77
CA THR A 209 -3.74 9.80 24.97
C THR A 209 -4.17 8.37 24.62
N LYS A 210 -4.93 8.18 23.53
CA LYS A 210 -5.30 6.88 22.99
C LYS A 210 -4.07 6.12 22.47
N LEU A 211 -3.13 6.81 21.82
CA LEU A 211 -1.88 6.26 21.33
C LEU A 211 -0.96 5.89 22.47
N GLU A 212 -0.91 6.66 23.55
CA GLU A 212 -0.22 6.27 24.78
C GLU A 212 -0.89 5.06 25.45
N ALA A 213 -2.22 4.98 25.42
CA ALA A 213 -2.96 3.81 25.90
C ALA A 213 -2.75 2.58 25.01
N ILE A 214 -2.74 2.76 23.69
CA ILE A 214 -2.34 1.74 22.70
C ILE A 214 -0.89 1.36 22.95
N TRP A 215 0.01 2.31 23.13
CA TRP A 215 1.40 2.04 23.48
C TRP A 215 1.54 1.31 24.82
N ALA A 216 0.62 1.50 25.76
CA ALA A 216 0.61 0.80 27.04
C ALA A 216 -0.04 -0.60 26.98
N GLU A 217 -1.08 -0.79 26.15
CA GLU A 217 -1.86 -2.03 26.05
C GLU A 217 -1.43 -2.94 24.87
N VAL A 218 -1.10 -2.33 23.73
CA VAL A 218 -0.83 -2.99 22.44
C VAL A 218 0.64 -3.39 22.31
N VAL A 219 1.53 -2.71 23.01
CA VAL A 219 2.93 -2.76 22.65
C VAL A 219 3.73 -3.52 23.70
N GLY A 220 4.01 -4.79 23.39
CA GLY A 220 5.10 -5.50 24.03
C GLY A 220 6.43 -4.73 23.87
N PRO A 221 7.50 -5.09 24.60
CA PRO A 221 8.75 -4.32 24.71
C PRO A 221 9.57 -4.14 23.41
N ARG A 222 9.01 -4.48 22.25
CA ARG A 222 9.70 -4.57 20.95
C ARG A 222 9.35 -3.47 19.97
N LEU A 223 8.17 -2.84 20.02
CA LEU A 223 7.89 -1.70 19.14
C LEU A 223 8.86 -0.57 19.50
N LYS A 224 9.52 -0.04 18.48
CA LYS A 224 10.48 1.06 18.62
C LYS A 224 9.91 2.35 18.10
N GLU A 225 9.05 2.27 17.09
CA GLU A 225 8.53 3.42 16.38
C GLU A 225 7.06 3.21 16.06
N MET A 226 6.28 4.26 16.29
CA MET A 226 4.90 4.35 15.84
C MET A 226 4.75 5.68 15.13
N LEU A 227 4.39 5.63 13.86
CA LEU A 227 4.13 6.79 13.04
C LEU A 227 2.63 6.91 12.85
N VAL A 228 2.09 8.08 13.17
CA VAL A 228 0.68 8.37 12.99
C VAL A 228 0.54 9.49 11.98
N GLN A 229 -0.10 9.16 10.88
CA GLN A 229 -0.30 10.06 9.77
C GLN A 229 -1.79 10.34 9.60
N VAL A 230 -2.05 11.55 9.13
CA VAL A 230 -3.37 12.00 8.72
C VAL A 230 -3.42 11.79 7.21
N GLY A 231 -4.43 11.08 6.71
CA GLY A 231 -4.47 10.53 5.36
C GLY A 231 -4.16 11.52 4.24
N GLU A 232 -3.73 11.01 3.09
CA GLU A 232 -3.52 11.81 1.90
C GLU A 232 -4.85 12.06 1.17
N HIS A 233 -5.02 13.26 0.62
CA HIS A 233 -6.22 13.65 -0.11
C HIS A 233 -5.89 13.84 -1.58
N ASN A 234 -6.57 13.11 -2.47
CA ASN A 234 -6.45 13.34 -3.90
C ASN A 234 -7.29 14.56 -4.32
N ARG A 235 -6.63 15.65 -4.72
CA ARG A 235 -7.30 16.89 -5.17
C ARG A 235 -7.61 16.92 -6.67
N ASP A 236 -7.13 15.94 -7.43
CA ASP A 236 -7.13 16.03 -8.89
C ASP A 236 -8.45 15.62 -9.55
N GLU A 237 -9.40 15.03 -8.80
CA GLU A 237 -10.72 14.64 -9.33
C GLU A 237 -11.72 15.82 -9.48
N GLU A 238 -11.42 17.02 -8.97
CA GLU A 238 -12.35 18.17 -9.04
C GLU A 238 -12.39 18.91 -10.40
N LYS A 239 -11.60 18.50 -11.41
CA LYS A 239 -11.49 19.25 -12.68
C LYS A 239 -12.39 18.79 -13.82
N ILE A 240 -13.32 17.87 -13.59
CA ILE A 240 -14.27 17.42 -14.63
C ILE A 240 -15.71 17.68 -14.17
N SER A 241 -16.16 18.92 -14.31
CA SER A 241 -17.59 19.29 -14.43
C SER A 241 -17.72 20.64 -15.12
#